data_AF-A0AAN0SF14-F1
#
_entry.id   AF-A0AAN0SF14-F1
#
_cell.length_a   1.000
_cell.length_b   1.000
_cell.length_c   1.000
_cell.angle_alpha   90.00
_cell.angle_beta   90.00
_cell.angle_gamma   90.00
#
_symmetry.space_group_name_H-M   'P 1'
#
loop_
_entity.id
_entity.type
_entity.pdbx_description
1 polymer ?
#
loop_
_entity_poly.entity_id
_entity_poly.type
_entity_poly.pdbx_seq_one_letter_code
_entity_poly.pdbx_strand_id
1 'polypeptide(L)'
;MQELRFVLIIVGALAIAALLFHGLWTSKKEGKAKFGSKPLRKLDADKEDDPEAMPERAFAPEDDFEIIRKERKEPDFAEEKLTADPLIDGYVEPDVALEPQSQPELPSEKVEQKVIEEPDLDVPSISTKALGEIEASVETVVASEPEDTEPLPGINEPVEPEATVAEPEMQVIVLNVHCAGSEPFVGTKLFDSMQQNGLLYGEMDIFHRHSDLSGTGKVLFSVANMMQPGTLEHADPAEFTTKGISFFMTLPCYGDPEQNFKLMLKTAQQIADDLGANVLDDARNLMTPNRLDAYRAQIQSFKTAESA
;
A
#
# COMPACT_ATOMS: atom_id res chain seq x y z
N MET A 1 31.29 -28.14 34.27
CA MET A 1 30.82 -27.80 32.90
C MET A 1 29.61 -28.63 32.48
N GLN A 2 29.73 -29.94 32.21
CA GLN A 2 28.61 -30.75 31.68
C GLN A 2 27.37 -30.77 32.60
N GLU A 3 27.56 -30.91 33.91
CA GLU A 3 26.47 -30.92 34.91
C GLU A 3 25.61 -29.65 34.87
N LEU A 4 26.23 -28.48 34.72
CA LEU A 4 25.51 -27.20 34.58
C LEU A 4 24.62 -27.17 33.33
N ARG A 5 25.03 -27.82 32.24
CA ARG A 5 24.20 -27.93 31.03
C ARG A 5 22.98 -28.81 31.29
N PHE A 6 23.12 -29.93 32.01
CA PHE A 6 21.99 -30.76 32.42
C PHE A 6 21.03 -30.02 33.36
N VAL A 7 21.54 -29.28 34.36
CA VAL A 7 20.71 -28.46 35.26
C VAL A 7 19.93 -27.41 34.47
N LEU A 8 20.58 -26.68 33.56
CA LEU A 8 19.90 -25.67 32.73
C LEU A 8 18.85 -26.28 31.80
N ILE A 9 19.10 -27.46 31.22
CA ILE A 9 18.11 -28.19 30.39
C ILE A 9 16.89 -28.60 31.23
N ILE A 10 17.10 -29.12 32.45
CA ILE A 10 16.00 -29.54 33.34
C ILE A 10 15.17 -28.33 33.80
N VAL A 11 15.82 -27.23 34.18
CA VAL A 11 15.13 -25.98 34.59
C VAL A 11 14.36 -25.36 33.41
N GLY A 12 14.95 -25.33 32.21
CA GLY A 12 14.28 -24.85 31.00
C GLY A 12 13.05 -25.71 30.63
N ALA A 13 13.17 -27.04 30.70
CA ALA A 13 12.06 -27.95 30.44
C ALA A 13 10.90 -27.76 31.45
N LEU A 14 11.21 -27.55 32.74
CA LEU A 14 10.20 -27.25 33.76
C LEU A 14 9.50 -25.91 33.53
N ALA A 15 10.23 -24.87 33.13
CA ALA A 15 9.65 -23.56 32.81
C ALA A 15 8.69 -23.64 31.60
N ILE A 16 9.08 -24.35 30.54
CA ILE A 16 8.22 -24.57 29.36
C ILE A 16 6.98 -25.40 29.74
N ALA A 17 7.15 -26.46 30.53
CA ALA A 17 6.02 -27.28 31.00
C ALA A 17 5.02 -26.47 31.84
N ALA A 18 5.49 -25.57 32.71
CA ALA A 18 4.64 -24.68 33.50
C ALA A 18 3.87 -23.69 32.62
N LEU A 19 4.52 -23.08 31.61
CA LEU A 19 3.87 -22.18 30.66
C LEU A 19 2.81 -22.89 29.81
N LEU A 20 3.10 -24.09 29.32
CA LEU A 20 2.13 -24.90 28.56
C LEU A 20 0.92 -25.30 29.42
N PHE A 21 1.15 -25.69 30.68
CA PHE A 21 0.05 -26.02 31.60
C PHE A 21 -0.83 -24.79 31.90
N HIS A 22 -0.21 -23.63 32.11
CA HIS A 22 -0.93 -22.36 32.32
C HIS A 22 -1.73 -21.95 31.06
N GLY A 23 -1.13 -22.06 29.87
CA GLY A 23 -1.75 -21.74 28.58
C GLY A 23 -2.96 -22.62 28.26
N LEU A 24 -2.84 -23.94 28.42
CA LEU A 24 -3.97 -24.87 28.23
C LEU A 24 -5.07 -24.67 29.27
N TRP A 25 -4.74 -24.27 30.51
CA TRP A 25 -5.75 -24.05 31.54
C TRP A 25 -6.55 -22.76 31.31
N THR A 26 -5.89 -21.65 30.91
CA THR A 26 -6.60 -20.40 30.61
C THR A 26 -7.50 -20.52 29.36
N SER A 27 -7.03 -21.21 28.31
CA SER A 27 -7.78 -21.43 27.06
C SER A 27 -9.16 -22.08 27.26
N LYS A 28 -9.33 -22.91 28.30
CA LYS A 28 -10.54 -23.72 28.51
C LYS A 28 -11.78 -22.92 28.95
N LYS A 29 -11.67 -21.60 29.18
CA LYS A 29 -12.75 -20.81 29.82
C LYS A 29 -13.74 -20.13 28.86
N GLU A 30 -13.46 -20.04 27.56
CA GLU A 30 -14.29 -19.27 26.60
C GLU A 30 -15.15 -20.13 25.65
N GLY A 31 -15.09 -21.47 25.78
CA GLY A 31 -15.80 -22.39 24.89
C GLY A 31 -17.31 -22.51 25.13
N LYS A 32 -18.12 -21.49 24.79
CA LYS A 32 -19.57 -21.60 24.51
C LYS A 32 -20.24 -20.33 23.91
N ALA A 33 -20.04 -20.08 22.62
CA ALA A 33 -20.96 -19.26 21.80
C ALA A 33 -21.83 -20.17 20.91
N LYS A 34 -23.11 -19.84 20.74
CA LYS A 34 -24.10 -20.71 20.07
C LYS A 34 -24.33 -20.29 18.61
N PHE A 35 -23.73 -20.98 17.65
CA PHE A 35 -24.23 -20.93 16.26
C PHE A 35 -25.28 -22.03 16.04
N GLY A 36 -26.55 -21.61 15.98
CA GLY A 36 -27.68 -22.50 15.71
C GLY A 36 -27.86 -22.71 14.21
N SER A 37 -27.89 -23.97 13.77
CA SER A 37 -28.18 -24.35 12.40
C SER A 37 -29.63 -23.98 12.02
N LYS A 38 -29.78 -23.25 10.91
CA LYS A 38 -31.07 -23.04 10.23
C LYS A 38 -30.92 -23.52 8.77
N PRO A 39 -31.57 -24.62 8.35
CA PRO A 39 -31.50 -25.08 6.97
C PRO A 39 -32.26 -24.14 6.04
N LEU A 40 -31.76 -23.98 4.81
CA LEU A 40 -32.42 -23.21 3.76
C LEU A 40 -33.70 -23.90 3.28
N ARG A 41 -34.70 -23.10 2.92
CA ARG A 41 -35.98 -23.56 2.39
C ARG A 41 -35.84 -23.84 0.89
N LYS A 42 -36.27 -25.01 0.43
CA LYS A 42 -36.34 -25.33 -1.00
C LYS A 42 -37.31 -24.37 -1.71
N LEU A 43 -36.99 -24.02 -2.96
CA LEU A 43 -38.00 -23.88 -4.00
C LEU A 43 -38.08 -25.23 -4.70
N ASP A 44 -39.28 -25.75 -4.84
CA ASP A 44 -39.56 -26.87 -5.75
C ASP A 44 -39.88 -26.27 -7.14
N ALA A 45 -39.51 -26.98 -8.19
CA ALA A 45 -39.60 -26.49 -9.57
C ALA A 45 -40.07 -27.63 -10.48
N ASP A 46 -41.37 -27.70 -10.72
CA ASP A 46 -41.98 -28.59 -11.69
C ASP A 46 -42.41 -27.80 -12.94
N LYS A 47 -42.10 -28.35 -14.11
CA LYS A 47 -42.70 -28.02 -15.39
C LYS A 47 -43.64 -29.16 -15.77
N GLU A 48 -44.77 -28.83 -16.36
CA GLU A 48 -45.36 -29.68 -17.41
C GLU A 48 -45.80 -28.78 -18.58
N ASP A 49 -45.70 -29.29 -19.80
CA ASP A 49 -45.95 -28.58 -21.05
C ASP A 49 -47.36 -28.90 -21.60
N ASP A 50 -48.04 -27.93 -22.22
CA ASP A 50 -48.78 -28.17 -23.47
C ASP A 50 -49.08 -26.82 -24.21
N PRO A 51 -48.97 -26.71 -25.56
CA PRO A 51 -49.13 -25.43 -26.25
C PRO A 51 -50.15 -25.46 -27.42
N GLU A 52 -51.37 -24.92 -27.23
CA GLU A 52 -52.23 -24.58 -28.39
C GLU A 52 -53.27 -23.46 -28.13
N ALA A 53 -52.88 -22.19 -28.38
CA ALA A 53 -53.80 -21.08 -28.71
C ALA A 53 -53.05 -19.81 -29.18
N MET A 54 -53.24 -19.44 -30.46
CA MET A 54 -53.14 -18.07 -31.00
C MET A 54 -54.51 -17.73 -31.63
N PRO A 55 -54.89 -16.47 -31.95
CA PRO A 55 -54.14 -15.20 -31.97
C PRO A 55 -54.62 -14.28 -30.81
N GLU A 56 -54.57 -12.94 -30.75
CA GLU A 56 -54.52 -11.82 -31.72
C GLU A 56 -53.73 -10.60 -31.19
N ARG A 57 -53.32 -9.70 -32.09
CA ARG A 57 -52.60 -8.45 -31.83
C ARG A 57 -53.59 -7.29 -31.63
N ALA A 58 -54.07 -7.10 -30.40
CA ALA A 58 -54.96 -6.00 -30.04
C ALA A 58 -54.22 -4.79 -29.43
N PHE A 59 -54.82 -3.60 -29.56
CA PHE A 59 -54.32 -2.35 -28.98
C PHE A 59 -54.50 -2.33 -27.45
N ALA A 60 -53.59 -1.66 -26.74
CA ALA A 60 -53.76 -1.38 -25.32
C ALA A 60 -54.86 -0.31 -25.12
N PRO A 61 -55.88 -0.56 -24.29
CA PRO A 61 -56.64 0.50 -23.65
C PRO A 61 -55.77 1.21 -22.61
N GLU A 62 -56.03 2.49 -22.39
CA GLU A 62 -55.62 3.16 -21.14
C GLU A 62 -56.66 2.79 -20.07
N ASP A 63 -56.22 2.22 -18.95
CA ASP A 63 -57.07 1.86 -17.81
C ASP A 63 -56.37 2.27 -16.50
N ASP A 64 -57.16 2.71 -15.52
CA ASP A 64 -56.67 3.38 -14.31
C ASP A 64 -55.89 2.45 -13.38
N PHE A 65 -54.62 2.81 -13.12
CA PHE A 65 -53.92 2.33 -11.92
C PHE A 65 -54.23 3.24 -10.74
N GLU A 66 -55.20 2.84 -9.92
CA GLU A 66 -55.39 3.42 -8.58
C GLU A 66 -54.09 3.32 -7.78
N ILE A 67 -53.40 4.45 -7.60
CA ILE A 67 -52.16 4.50 -6.83
C ILE A 67 -52.53 4.35 -5.35
N ILE A 68 -52.50 3.11 -4.85
CA ILE A 68 -52.61 2.80 -3.42
C ILE A 68 -51.37 3.36 -2.70
N ARG A 69 -51.44 4.66 -2.38
CA ARG A 69 -50.47 5.37 -1.54
C ARG A 69 -50.56 4.84 -0.13
N LYS A 70 -49.83 3.75 0.13
CA LYS A 70 -49.61 3.22 1.47
C LYS A 70 -48.76 4.22 2.25
N GLU A 71 -49.41 5.09 3.02
CA GLU A 71 -48.74 6.13 3.81
C GLU A 71 -47.63 5.51 4.67
N ARG A 72 -46.40 5.97 4.45
CA ARG A 72 -45.28 5.66 5.34
C ARG A 72 -45.47 6.50 6.59
N LYS A 73 -45.97 5.87 7.65
CA LYS A 73 -45.94 6.46 8.98
C LYS A 73 -44.48 6.56 9.43
N GLU A 74 -43.99 7.78 9.57
CA GLU A 74 -42.63 8.04 10.07
C GLU A 74 -42.55 7.71 11.58
N PRO A 75 -41.38 7.34 12.12
CA PRO A 75 -41.19 7.18 13.55
C PRO A 75 -41.31 8.53 14.24
N ASP A 76 -42.18 8.60 15.24
CA ASP A 76 -42.47 9.80 16.02
C ASP A 76 -41.26 10.16 16.91
N PHE A 77 -40.48 11.16 16.50
CA PHE A 77 -39.38 11.71 17.29
C PHE A 77 -39.93 12.64 18.37
N ALA A 78 -40.33 12.07 19.50
CA ALA A 78 -40.73 12.83 20.67
C ALA A 78 -39.57 13.71 21.17
N GLU A 79 -39.83 15.00 21.35
CA GLU A 79 -38.89 15.94 21.97
C GLU A 79 -38.72 15.65 23.47
N GLU A 80 -37.78 14.78 23.83
CA GLU A 80 -37.28 14.72 25.20
C GLU A 80 -36.56 16.03 25.53
N LYS A 81 -37.17 16.83 26.42
CA LYS A 81 -36.52 18.03 26.96
C LYS A 81 -35.26 17.63 27.70
N LEU A 82 -34.12 18.10 27.21
CA LEU A 82 -32.82 17.98 27.89
C LEU A 82 -32.91 18.58 29.29
N THR A 83 -33.07 17.71 30.30
CA THR A 83 -32.85 18.07 31.70
C THR A 83 -31.37 18.36 31.92
N ALA A 84 -31.07 19.43 32.65
CA ALA A 84 -29.72 19.98 32.77
C ALA A 84 -28.67 18.97 33.26
N ASP A 85 -27.45 19.11 32.73
CA ASP A 85 -26.25 18.44 33.23
C ASP A 85 -25.92 18.95 34.66
N PRO A 86 -25.86 18.07 35.68
CA PRO A 86 -25.63 18.47 37.07
C PRO A 86 -24.17 18.84 37.40
N LEU A 87 -23.26 18.91 36.42
CA LEU A 87 -21.85 19.29 36.64
C LEU A 87 -21.51 20.77 36.36
N ILE A 88 -22.50 21.60 36.01
CA ILE A 88 -22.32 23.06 35.82
C ILE A 88 -23.19 23.85 36.81
N ASP A 89 -22.91 23.68 38.10
CA ASP A 89 -23.34 24.59 39.17
C ASP A 89 -22.11 25.18 39.86
N GLY A 90 -22.13 26.49 40.16
CA GLY A 90 -21.04 27.15 40.88
C GLY A 90 -20.25 28.26 40.16
N TYR A 91 -20.84 29.01 39.22
CA TYR A 91 -20.43 30.42 39.02
C TYR A 91 -21.66 31.33 38.85
N VAL A 92 -21.75 32.32 39.74
CA VAL A 92 -22.79 33.34 39.77
C VAL A 92 -22.29 34.57 39.03
N GLU A 93 -23.07 35.08 38.07
CA GLU A 93 -22.82 36.38 37.45
C GLU A 93 -23.17 37.54 38.42
N PRO A 94 -22.31 38.57 38.54
CA PRO A 94 -22.70 39.87 39.02
C PRO A 94 -22.70 40.91 37.88
N ASP A 95 -23.85 41.55 37.64
CA ASP A 95 -23.94 42.77 36.83
C ASP A 95 -22.96 43.85 37.32
N VAL A 96 -22.05 44.30 36.46
CA VAL A 96 -21.31 45.58 36.65
C VAL A 96 -21.22 46.31 35.31
N ALA A 97 -21.57 47.60 35.32
CA ALA A 97 -21.67 48.42 34.12
C ALA A 97 -20.32 48.88 33.54
N LEU A 98 -20.36 49.32 32.28
CA LEU A 98 -19.21 49.87 31.54
C LEU A 98 -18.87 51.30 31.96
N GLU A 99 -17.66 51.54 32.47
CA GLU A 99 -16.96 52.83 32.38
C GLU A 99 -15.47 52.63 32.02
N PRO A 100 -14.87 53.48 31.15
CA PRO A 100 -13.49 53.31 30.69
C PRO A 100 -12.47 54.08 31.56
N GLN A 101 -11.36 53.44 31.92
CA GLN A 101 -10.26 54.05 32.67
C GLN A 101 -8.87 53.71 32.09
N SER A 102 -8.22 54.74 31.55
CA SER A 102 -6.81 55.13 31.81
C SER A 102 -5.66 54.13 31.62
N GLN A 103 -4.76 54.44 30.69
CA GLN A 103 -3.42 53.86 30.56
C GLN A 103 -2.49 54.28 31.73
N PRO A 104 -1.43 53.50 32.01
CA PRO A 104 -0.14 54.03 32.42
C PRO A 104 0.91 53.93 31.29
N GLU A 105 1.80 54.92 31.18
CA GLU A 105 2.90 54.94 30.21
C GLU A 105 4.21 54.33 30.75
N LEU A 106 5.19 54.24 29.84
CA LEU A 106 6.53 53.66 29.94
C LEU A 106 7.36 54.05 31.18
N PRO A 107 8.43 53.29 31.47
CA PRO A 107 9.76 53.82 31.11
C PRO A 107 10.46 53.05 29.98
N SER A 108 11.02 53.77 29.02
CA SER A 108 11.92 53.24 28.00
C SER A 108 13.36 53.27 28.50
N GLU A 109 14.00 52.12 28.68
CA GLU A 109 15.43 52.03 28.96
C GLU A 109 16.23 51.76 27.67
N LYS A 110 17.47 52.24 27.62
CA LYS A 110 18.35 52.28 26.44
C LYS A 110 19.79 52.09 26.92
N VAL A 111 20.67 51.60 26.03
CA VAL A 111 22.05 51.14 26.33
C VAL A 111 22.00 49.69 26.89
N GLU A 112 22.87 48.74 26.52
CA GLU A 112 24.13 48.79 25.78
C GLU A 112 24.24 47.74 24.66
N GLN A 113 24.87 48.08 23.53
CA GLN A 113 25.10 47.15 22.42
C GLN A 113 26.45 46.46 22.58
N LYS A 114 26.47 45.28 23.23
CA LYS A 114 27.69 44.50 23.38
C LYS A 114 28.00 43.69 22.11
N VAL A 115 29.11 44.01 21.46
CA VAL A 115 29.70 43.21 20.37
C VAL A 115 30.07 41.82 20.91
N ILE A 116 29.77 40.79 20.12
CA ILE A 116 30.31 39.44 20.25
C ILE A 116 30.96 39.13 18.90
N GLU A 117 32.22 38.70 18.92
CA GLU A 117 32.99 38.37 17.73
C GLU A 117 32.49 37.06 17.10
N GLU A 118 32.39 37.02 15.77
CA GLU A 118 32.24 35.78 15.02
C GLU A 118 33.60 35.07 14.95
N PRO A 119 33.67 33.73 15.05
CA PRO A 119 34.92 33.00 14.90
C PRO A 119 35.27 32.82 13.40
N ASP A 120 36.34 33.48 12.95
CA ASP A 120 36.93 33.25 11.64
C ASP A 120 37.31 31.76 11.44
N LEU A 121 37.01 31.23 10.25
CA LEU A 121 37.58 29.98 9.74
C LEU A 121 37.97 30.16 8.27
N ASP A 122 39.28 30.06 7.99
CA ASP A 122 39.87 30.27 6.68
C ASP A 122 39.31 29.35 5.58
N VAL A 123 38.88 29.95 4.48
CA VAL A 123 38.70 29.27 3.17
C VAL A 123 39.68 29.86 2.16
N PRO A 124 40.67 29.09 1.65
CA PRO A 124 41.69 29.61 0.75
C PRO A 124 41.12 29.88 -0.65
N SER A 125 40.88 31.15 -0.97
CA SER A 125 40.53 31.59 -2.31
C SER A 125 41.71 31.45 -3.27
N ILE A 126 41.54 30.71 -4.37
CA ILE A 126 42.53 30.60 -5.45
C ILE A 126 42.02 31.37 -6.67
N SER A 127 42.63 32.51 -6.97
CA SER A 127 42.27 33.36 -8.11
C SER A 127 43.18 33.14 -9.33
N THR A 128 42.71 33.56 -10.51
CA THR A 128 43.22 33.10 -11.82
C THR A 128 44.36 33.94 -12.41
N LYS A 129 45.30 33.27 -13.10
CA LYS A 129 46.24 33.78 -14.13
C LYS A 129 47.07 32.57 -14.66
N ALA A 130 47.53 32.49 -15.92
CA ALA A 130 47.37 33.37 -17.08
C ALA A 130 47.46 32.58 -18.42
N LEU A 131 47.35 33.30 -19.54
CA LEU A 131 47.26 32.90 -20.96
C LEU A 131 48.12 31.71 -21.45
N GLY A 132 47.59 31.03 -22.47
CA GLY A 132 48.31 30.22 -23.47
C GLY A 132 47.48 30.10 -24.75
N GLU A 133 47.93 30.75 -25.83
CA GLU A 133 47.21 30.93 -27.11
C GLU A 133 47.84 30.06 -28.21
N ILE A 134 47.02 29.45 -29.09
CA ILE A 134 47.38 28.90 -30.42
C ILE A 134 46.09 28.74 -31.26
N GLU A 135 46.26 28.76 -32.58
CA GLU A 135 45.21 29.12 -33.54
C GLU A 135 44.35 27.97 -34.11
N ALA A 136 43.35 28.42 -34.87
CA ALA A 136 42.36 27.72 -35.67
C ALA A 136 42.77 26.41 -36.37
N SER A 137 41.78 25.50 -36.47
CA SER A 137 41.57 24.63 -37.63
C SER A 137 40.08 24.34 -37.77
N VAL A 138 39.41 25.02 -38.71
CA VAL A 138 38.03 24.74 -39.11
C VAL A 138 38.06 24.33 -40.57
N GLU A 139 37.72 23.07 -40.86
CA GLU A 139 37.51 22.62 -42.24
C GLU A 139 36.18 21.87 -42.33
N THR A 140 35.14 22.63 -42.67
CA THR A 140 33.83 22.10 -43.05
C THR A 140 33.89 21.54 -44.46
N VAL A 141 33.63 20.25 -44.63
CA VAL A 141 33.35 19.64 -45.94
C VAL A 141 31.86 19.33 -46.02
N VAL A 142 31.22 19.73 -47.11
CA VAL A 142 29.77 19.72 -47.30
C VAL A 142 29.29 18.37 -47.87
N ALA A 143 28.04 18.02 -47.58
CA ALA A 143 27.41 16.79 -48.06
C ALA A 143 27.28 16.71 -49.59
N SER A 144 27.37 15.48 -50.11
CA SER A 144 26.99 15.12 -51.48
C SER A 144 26.34 13.74 -51.49
N GLU A 145 25.08 13.69 -51.90
CA GLU A 145 24.30 12.47 -52.16
C GLU A 145 24.34 12.14 -53.68
N PRO A 146 23.74 11.04 -54.17
CA PRO A 146 24.41 9.76 -54.40
C PRO A 146 24.68 9.47 -55.89
N GLU A 147 25.50 8.45 -56.19
CA GLU A 147 25.50 7.77 -57.49
C GLU A 147 25.50 6.23 -57.32
N ASP A 148 24.89 5.53 -58.28
CA ASP A 148 24.74 4.07 -58.31
C ASP A 148 26.06 3.31 -58.48
N THR A 149 26.15 2.10 -57.94
CA THR A 149 26.96 1.03 -58.54
C THR A 149 26.41 -0.35 -58.20
N GLU A 150 26.37 -1.25 -59.18
CA GLU A 150 25.75 -2.59 -59.07
C GLU A 150 26.53 -3.59 -58.18
N PRO A 151 25.85 -4.61 -57.61
CA PRO A 151 26.44 -5.53 -56.65
C PRO A 151 27.34 -6.61 -57.28
N LEU A 152 28.37 -7.03 -56.56
CA LEU A 152 29.16 -8.25 -56.84
C LEU A 152 29.10 -9.25 -55.66
N PRO A 153 29.27 -10.56 -55.91
CA PRO A 153 28.59 -11.56 -55.08
C PRO A 153 29.50 -12.40 -54.17
N GLY A 154 28.94 -12.76 -53.01
CA GLY A 154 29.05 -14.13 -52.48
C GLY A 154 30.28 -14.49 -51.66
N ILE A 155 30.16 -14.31 -50.34
CA ILE A 155 30.69 -15.27 -49.36
C ILE A 155 29.53 -15.71 -48.48
N ASN A 156 29.01 -16.93 -48.72
CA ASN A 156 28.14 -17.61 -47.76
C ASN A 156 29.04 -18.49 -46.89
N GLU A 157 29.53 -17.95 -45.77
CA GLU A 157 29.89 -18.81 -44.64
C GLU A 157 28.58 -19.27 -43.99
N PRO A 158 28.36 -20.58 -43.78
CA PRO A 158 27.22 -21.05 -43.02
C PRO A 158 27.39 -20.59 -41.56
N VAL A 159 26.61 -19.59 -41.15
CA VAL A 159 26.46 -19.27 -39.73
C VAL A 159 25.77 -20.47 -39.08
N GLU A 160 26.59 -21.32 -38.44
CA GLU A 160 26.10 -22.39 -37.59
C GLU A 160 25.23 -21.74 -36.50
N PRO A 161 23.95 -22.14 -36.35
CA PRO A 161 23.06 -21.46 -35.43
C PRO A 161 23.50 -21.77 -34.00
N GLU A 162 24.19 -20.81 -33.37
CA GLU A 162 24.42 -20.83 -31.94
C GLU A 162 23.06 -21.05 -31.25
N ALA A 163 22.95 -22.16 -30.53
CA ALA A 163 21.75 -22.48 -29.80
C ALA A 163 21.61 -21.46 -28.66
N THR A 164 20.83 -20.40 -28.91
CA THR A 164 20.48 -19.39 -27.92
C THR A 164 19.87 -20.09 -26.73
N VAL A 165 20.65 -20.24 -25.66
CA VAL A 165 20.16 -20.72 -24.37
C VAL A 165 19.14 -19.69 -23.92
N ALA A 166 17.86 -20.05 -23.98
CA ALA A 166 16.79 -19.13 -23.67
C ALA A 166 16.94 -18.68 -22.21
N GLU A 167 17.24 -17.40 -22.01
CA GLU A 167 17.18 -16.81 -20.68
C GLU A 167 15.74 -16.95 -20.14
N PRO A 168 15.55 -17.33 -18.87
CA PRO A 168 14.22 -17.58 -18.33
C PRO A 168 13.38 -16.30 -18.40
N GLU A 169 12.20 -16.37 -19.01
CA GLU A 169 11.29 -15.23 -19.17
C GLU A 169 10.92 -14.64 -17.80
N MET A 170 11.55 -13.53 -17.44
CA MET A 170 11.30 -12.84 -16.17
C MET A 170 9.92 -12.20 -16.19
N GLN A 171 8.98 -12.82 -15.48
CA GLN A 171 7.64 -12.25 -15.28
C GLN A 171 7.59 -11.43 -13.99
N VAL A 172 6.68 -10.46 -13.91
CA VAL A 172 6.45 -9.66 -12.70
C VAL A 172 4.98 -9.72 -12.33
N ILE A 173 4.69 -9.97 -11.06
CA ILE A 173 3.35 -9.88 -10.48
C ILE A 173 3.28 -8.58 -9.70
N VAL A 174 2.29 -7.73 -9.99
CA VAL A 174 2.08 -6.42 -9.36
C VAL A 174 0.71 -6.37 -8.70
N LEU A 175 0.65 -5.89 -7.47
CA LEU A 175 -0.56 -5.48 -6.75
C LEU A 175 -0.38 -4.01 -6.30
N ASN A 176 -1.44 -3.24 -6.20
CA ASN A 176 -1.37 -1.85 -5.74
C ASN A 176 -2.27 -1.63 -4.52
N VAL A 177 -1.90 -0.73 -3.62
CA VAL A 177 -2.75 -0.23 -2.53
C VAL A 177 -2.87 1.28 -2.67
N HIS A 178 -4.09 1.76 -2.90
CA HIS A 178 -4.36 3.16 -3.24
C HIS A 178 -5.45 3.73 -2.34
N CYS A 179 -5.32 5.01 -1.96
CA CYS A 179 -6.31 5.70 -1.14
C CYS A 179 -7.72 5.60 -1.75
N ALA A 180 -8.73 5.34 -0.91
CA ALA A 180 -10.10 5.11 -1.37
C ALA A 180 -10.83 6.40 -1.80
N GLY A 181 -10.28 7.56 -1.44
CA GLY A 181 -10.77 8.89 -1.81
C GLY A 181 -9.64 9.81 -2.25
N SER A 182 -9.80 11.12 -2.02
CA SER A 182 -8.81 12.15 -2.38
C SER A 182 -7.68 12.35 -1.36
N GLU A 183 -7.83 11.85 -0.13
CA GLU A 183 -6.85 12.00 0.94
C GLU A 183 -5.65 11.05 0.72
N PRO A 184 -4.41 11.55 0.60
CA PRO A 184 -3.23 10.71 0.49
C PRO A 184 -2.88 10.07 1.84
N PHE A 185 -2.13 8.97 1.79
CA PHE A 185 -1.49 8.40 2.97
C PHE A 185 -0.44 9.37 3.50
N VAL A 186 -0.39 9.54 4.83
CA VAL A 186 0.69 10.22 5.55
C VAL A 186 1.76 9.19 5.92
N GLY A 187 3.04 9.52 5.72
CA GLY A 187 4.17 8.62 5.87
C GLY A 187 4.22 7.92 7.23
N THR A 188 3.99 8.62 8.34
CA THR A 188 3.90 8.04 9.70
C THR A 188 3.05 6.77 9.74
N LYS A 189 1.75 6.88 9.42
CA LYS A 189 0.81 5.74 9.42
C LYS A 189 1.19 4.67 8.39
N LEU A 190 1.67 5.10 7.22
CA LEU A 190 2.04 4.21 6.13
C LEU A 190 3.22 3.31 6.51
N PHE A 191 4.30 3.92 7.02
CA PHE A 191 5.53 3.22 7.39
C PHE A 191 5.34 2.42 8.68
N ASP A 192 4.56 2.91 9.65
CA ASP A 192 4.17 2.14 10.83
C ASP A 192 3.42 0.85 10.45
N SER A 193 2.43 0.93 9.54
CA SER A 193 1.69 -0.24 9.06
C SER A 193 2.58 -1.19 8.25
N MET A 194 3.47 -0.67 7.39
CA MET A 194 4.47 -1.47 6.67
C MET A 194 5.37 -2.26 7.64
N GLN A 195 5.93 -1.59 8.65
CA GLN A 195 6.83 -2.21 9.64
C GLN A 195 6.11 -3.22 10.53
N GLN A 196 4.87 -2.94 10.96
CA GLN A 196 4.03 -3.89 11.70
C GLN A 196 3.70 -5.14 10.88
N ASN A 197 3.51 -4.98 9.56
CA ASN A 197 3.39 -6.10 8.63
C ASN A 197 4.74 -6.81 8.34
N GLY A 198 5.86 -6.29 8.85
CA GLY A 198 7.21 -6.83 8.70
C GLY A 198 7.81 -6.60 7.32
N LEU A 199 7.52 -5.44 6.70
CA LEU A 199 8.31 -4.88 5.62
C LEU A 199 9.47 -4.08 6.23
N LEU A 200 10.64 -4.15 5.61
CA LEU A 200 11.86 -3.46 6.05
C LEU A 200 12.33 -2.51 4.95
N TYR A 201 12.60 -1.26 5.30
CA TYR A 201 13.21 -0.28 4.40
C TYR A 201 14.65 -0.69 4.04
N GLY A 202 15.07 -0.50 2.79
CA GLY A 202 16.36 -1.02 2.32
C GLY A 202 16.82 -0.51 0.95
N GLU A 203 17.13 -1.44 0.06
CA GLU A 203 17.79 -1.17 -1.22
C GLU A 203 16.87 -0.39 -2.18
N MET A 204 17.44 0.52 -2.98
CA MET A 204 16.69 1.43 -3.87
C MET A 204 15.68 2.33 -3.13
N ASP A 205 15.89 2.57 -1.83
CA ASP A 205 15.09 3.48 -1.00
C ASP A 205 13.59 3.13 -0.96
N ILE A 206 13.30 1.83 -0.98
CA ILE A 206 11.96 1.23 -0.90
C ILE A 206 11.88 0.18 0.22
N PHE A 207 10.70 -0.41 0.42
CA PHE A 207 10.48 -1.44 1.44
C PHE A 207 10.50 -2.85 0.83
N HIS A 208 11.00 -3.84 1.58
CA HIS A 208 11.07 -5.24 1.14
C HIS A 208 10.52 -6.21 2.19
N ARG A 209 9.90 -7.30 1.73
CA ARG A 209 9.65 -8.48 2.56
C ARG A 209 10.76 -9.49 2.34
N HIS A 210 11.47 -9.83 3.40
CA HIS A 210 12.48 -10.90 3.40
C HIS A 210 11.89 -12.26 3.81
N SER A 211 12.63 -13.33 3.55
CA SER A 211 12.31 -14.69 3.98
C SER A 211 12.40 -14.89 5.51
N ASP A 212 13.09 -13.99 6.20
CA ASP A 212 13.18 -13.89 7.66
C ASP A 212 12.59 -12.55 8.15
N LEU A 213 12.30 -12.46 9.44
CA LEU A 213 11.85 -11.20 10.07
C LEU A 213 13.02 -10.27 10.44
N SER A 214 14.25 -10.75 10.35
CA SER A 214 15.49 -10.01 10.64
C SER A 214 16.10 -9.31 9.42
N GLY A 215 15.57 -9.49 8.21
CA GLY A 215 16.06 -8.83 6.99
C GLY A 215 17.40 -9.36 6.46
N THR A 216 17.83 -10.54 6.89
CA THR A 216 19.10 -11.17 6.48
C THR A 216 18.94 -12.24 5.40
N GLY A 217 17.69 -12.66 5.15
CA GLY A 217 17.31 -13.63 4.13
C GLY A 217 17.22 -13.03 2.73
N LYS A 218 16.57 -13.74 1.82
CA LYS A 218 16.30 -13.23 0.46
C LYS A 218 14.99 -12.47 0.42
N VAL A 219 14.93 -11.43 -0.42
CA VAL A 219 13.69 -10.70 -0.74
C VAL A 219 12.70 -11.66 -1.41
N LEU A 220 11.46 -11.63 -0.96
CA LEU A 220 10.31 -12.36 -1.52
C LEU A 220 9.48 -11.46 -2.44
N PHE A 221 9.29 -10.21 -2.02
CA PHE A 221 8.60 -9.14 -2.75
C PHE A 221 9.03 -7.77 -2.21
N SER A 222 8.88 -6.73 -3.03
CA SER A 222 9.22 -5.35 -2.70
C SER A 222 8.00 -4.42 -2.83
N VAL A 223 8.09 -3.23 -2.23
CA VAL A 223 7.00 -2.28 -2.08
C VAL A 223 7.53 -0.87 -2.33
N ALA A 224 7.16 -0.30 -3.48
CA ALA A 224 7.58 1.02 -3.94
C ALA A 224 6.43 2.04 -3.87
N ASN A 225 6.75 3.31 -4.07
CA ASN A 225 5.78 4.39 -4.21
C ASN A 225 5.11 4.33 -5.60
N MET A 226 3.79 4.57 -5.68
CA MET A 226 3.11 4.71 -6.99
C MET A 226 3.39 6.08 -7.65
N MET A 227 3.88 7.05 -6.88
CA MET A 227 4.25 8.39 -7.34
C MET A 227 5.75 8.44 -7.69
N GLN A 228 6.12 9.27 -8.68
CA GLN A 228 7.53 9.54 -8.99
C GLN A 228 8.25 10.17 -7.77
N PRO A 229 9.52 9.82 -7.49
CA PRO A 229 10.42 9.00 -8.32
C PRO A 229 10.23 7.48 -8.18
N GLY A 230 9.34 7.00 -7.30
CA GLY A 230 9.15 5.58 -6.98
C GLY A 230 9.76 5.17 -5.62
N THR A 231 10.67 5.97 -5.08
CA THR A 231 11.23 5.77 -3.73
C THR A 231 10.24 6.15 -2.63
N LEU A 232 10.48 5.61 -1.44
CA LEU A 232 9.80 5.93 -0.18
C LEU A 232 10.76 6.67 0.78
N GLU A 233 11.81 7.29 0.25
CA GLU A 233 12.75 8.16 0.96
C GLU A 233 12.03 9.37 1.60
N HIS A 234 12.42 9.73 2.81
CA HIS A 234 11.86 10.84 3.57
C HIS A 234 12.82 11.32 4.67
N ALA A 235 12.87 12.64 4.90
CA ALA A 235 13.55 13.21 6.06
C ALA A 235 12.68 13.17 7.34
N ASP A 236 11.37 13.42 7.19
CA ASP A 236 10.37 13.28 8.25
C ASP A 236 9.16 12.46 7.70
N PRO A 237 8.78 11.34 8.35
CA PRO A 237 7.56 10.60 8.03
C PRO A 237 6.26 11.44 8.05
N ALA A 238 6.22 12.56 8.77
CA ALA A 238 5.04 13.41 8.89
C ALA A 238 4.83 14.31 7.65
N GLU A 239 5.90 14.69 6.94
CA GLU A 239 5.82 15.49 5.72
C GLU A 239 5.63 14.64 4.46
N PHE A 240 6.08 13.38 4.49
CA PHE A 240 5.88 12.45 3.38
C PHE A 240 4.39 12.15 3.14
N THR A 241 3.94 12.28 1.89
CA THR A 241 2.59 11.84 1.49
C THR A 241 2.59 11.13 0.14
N THR A 242 1.69 10.15 -0.03
CA THR A 242 1.48 9.47 -1.33
C THR A 242 0.03 9.02 -1.51
N LYS A 243 -0.42 8.90 -2.76
CA LYS A 243 -1.74 8.34 -3.11
C LYS A 243 -1.78 6.81 -3.07
N GLY A 244 -0.63 6.16 -3.13
CA GLY A 244 -0.57 4.70 -3.13
C GLY A 244 0.82 4.10 -3.21
N ILE A 245 0.87 2.80 -2.99
CA ILE A 245 2.07 1.97 -2.98
C ILE A 245 1.88 0.75 -3.89
N SER A 246 2.97 0.29 -4.51
CA SER A 246 2.96 -0.82 -5.48
C SER A 246 3.81 -1.97 -4.94
N PHE A 247 3.17 -3.12 -4.74
CA PHE A 247 3.78 -4.38 -4.34
C PHE A 247 4.17 -5.16 -5.60
N PHE A 248 5.40 -5.67 -5.66
CA PHE A 248 5.86 -6.45 -6.80
C PHE A 248 6.78 -7.61 -6.41
N MET A 249 6.65 -8.71 -7.14
CA MET A 249 7.56 -9.87 -7.10
C MET A 249 7.88 -10.36 -8.51
N THR A 250 9.10 -10.83 -8.71
CA THR A 250 9.54 -11.48 -9.94
C THR A 250 9.15 -12.96 -9.95
N LEU A 251 9.10 -13.56 -11.14
CA LEU A 251 9.23 -15.00 -11.35
C LEU A 251 10.45 -15.20 -12.27
N PRO A 252 11.46 -16.00 -11.89
CA PRO A 252 11.56 -16.75 -10.64
C PRO A 252 11.75 -15.85 -9.40
N CYS A 253 11.47 -16.40 -8.22
CA CYS A 253 11.73 -15.78 -6.92
C CYS A 253 12.28 -16.81 -5.93
N TYR A 254 12.88 -16.35 -4.82
CA TYR A 254 13.33 -17.24 -3.76
C TYR A 254 12.15 -17.85 -2.97
N GLY A 255 12.16 -19.18 -2.78
CA GLY A 255 11.10 -19.91 -2.07
C GLY A 255 10.00 -20.40 -3.00
N ASP A 256 8.80 -20.64 -2.46
CA ASP A 256 7.63 -21.04 -3.27
C ASP A 256 6.85 -19.79 -3.73
N PRO A 257 6.75 -19.52 -5.04
CA PRO A 257 6.05 -18.33 -5.54
C PRO A 257 4.58 -18.25 -5.12
N GLU A 258 3.89 -19.38 -4.92
CA GLU A 258 2.48 -19.39 -4.51
C GLU A 258 2.30 -18.98 -3.05
N GLN A 259 3.25 -19.33 -2.17
CA GLN A 259 3.31 -18.82 -0.79
C GLN A 259 3.72 -17.34 -0.75
N ASN A 260 4.70 -16.93 -1.56
CA ASN A 260 5.13 -15.53 -1.64
C ASN A 260 3.98 -14.62 -2.09
N PHE A 261 3.22 -15.00 -3.12
CA PHE A 261 2.04 -14.27 -3.57
C PHE A 261 0.93 -14.20 -2.51
N LYS A 262 0.64 -15.30 -1.79
CA LYS A 262 -0.32 -15.31 -0.68
C LYS A 262 0.09 -14.38 0.46
N LEU A 263 1.39 -14.31 0.76
CA LEU A 263 1.93 -13.40 1.76
C LEU A 263 1.84 -11.94 1.29
N MET A 264 2.23 -11.65 0.05
CA MET A 264 2.15 -10.33 -0.57
C MET A 264 0.71 -9.79 -0.57
N LEU A 265 -0.25 -10.61 -1.01
CA LEU A 265 -1.67 -10.26 -0.98
C LEU A 265 -2.19 -10.01 0.44
N LYS A 266 -1.82 -10.85 1.41
CA LYS A 266 -2.22 -10.65 2.82
C LYS A 266 -1.67 -9.33 3.36
N THR A 267 -0.39 -9.04 3.13
CA THR A 267 0.25 -7.80 3.59
C THR A 267 -0.36 -6.57 2.90
N ALA A 268 -0.63 -6.63 1.59
CA ALA A 268 -1.32 -5.57 0.87
C ALA A 268 -2.74 -5.31 1.42
N GLN A 269 -3.50 -6.37 1.74
CA GLN A 269 -4.82 -6.22 2.35
C GLN A 269 -4.75 -5.63 3.76
N GLN A 270 -3.84 -6.08 4.62
CA GLN A 270 -3.72 -5.53 5.97
C GLN A 270 -3.33 -4.04 5.94
N ILE A 271 -2.36 -3.65 5.11
CA ILE A 271 -1.99 -2.24 4.94
C ILE A 271 -3.14 -1.42 4.33
N ALA A 272 -3.98 -2.03 3.49
CA ALA A 272 -5.19 -1.37 2.99
C ALA A 272 -6.24 -1.18 4.10
N ASP A 273 -6.49 -2.19 4.92
CA ASP A 273 -7.42 -2.15 6.05
C ASP A 273 -6.97 -1.13 7.12
N ASP A 274 -5.67 -1.09 7.43
CA ASP A 274 -5.06 -0.15 8.40
C ASP A 274 -5.18 1.32 7.97
N LEU A 275 -5.24 1.58 6.64
CA LEU A 275 -5.25 2.93 6.04
C LEU A 275 -6.59 3.36 5.45
N GLY A 276 -7.62 2.50 5.46
CA GLY A 276 -8.92 2.77 4.81
C GLY A 276 -8.82 2.86 3.29
N ALA A 277 -7.97 2.01 2.69
CA ALA A 277 -7.59 2.03 1.28
C ALA A 277 -8.16 0.85 0.49
N ASN A 278 -7.97 0.87 -0.84
CA ASN A 278 -8.37 -0.22 -1.73
C ASN A 278 -7.15 -0.99 -2.25
N VAL A 279 -7.25 -2.33 -2.26
CA VAL A 279 -6.33 -3.20 -3.00
C VAL A 279 -6.77 -3.26 -4.47
N LEU A 280 -5.84 -2.97 -5.38
CA LEU A 280 -6.04 -2.94 -6.81
C LEU A 280 -5.11 -3.93 -7.53
N ASP A 281 -5.47 -4.31 -8.74
CA ASP A 281 -4.63 -5.11 -9.64
C ASP A 281 -3.54 -4.28 -10.35
N ASP A 282 -2.78 -4.94 -11.21
CA ASP A 282 -1.74 -4.38 -12.08
C ASP A 282 -2.28 -3.27 -13.00
N ALA A 283 -3.50 -3.42 -13.50
CA ALA A 283 -4.21 -2.44 -14.32
C ALA A 283 -4.99 -1.39 -13.48
N ARG A 284 -4.82 -1.39 -12.15
CA ARG A 284 -5.45 -0.49 -11.17
C ARG A 284 -6.97 -0.63 -11.04
N ASN A 285 -7.54 -1.78 -11.41
CA ASN A 285 -8.92 -2.13 -11.10
C ASN A 285 -9.04 -2.66 -9.67
N LEU A 286 -10.22 -2.57 -9.05
CA LEU A 286 -10.48 -3.19 -7.74
C LEU A 286 -10.22 -4.70 -7.79
N MET A 287 -9.58 -5.25 -6.76
CA MET A 287 -9.25 -6.67 -6.69
C MET A 287 -10.51 -7.55 -6.70
N THR A 288 -10.52 -8.59 -7.53
CA THR A 288 -11.64 -9.55 -7.66
C THR A 288 -11.17 -10.99 -7.50
N PRO A 289 -12.05 -11.93 -7.08
CA PRO A 289 -11.71 -13.36 -7.03
C PRO A 289 -11.15 -13.88 -8.37
N ASN A 290 -11.77 -13.50 -9.48
CA ASN A 290 -11.33 -13.90 -10.83
C ASN A 290 -9.91 -13.40 -11.16
N ARG A 291 -9.51 -12.19 -10.74
CA ARG A 291 -8.14 -11.69 -10.93
C ARG A 291 -7.15 -12.44 -10.03
N LEU A 292 -7.53 -12.75 -8.78
CA LEU A 292 -6.72 -13.57 -7.88
C LEU A 292 -6.49 -14.99 -8.43
N ASP A 293 -7.49 -15.59 -9.06
CA ASP A 293 -7.35 -16.89 -9.71
C ASP A 293 -6.51 -16.80 -11.00
N ALA A 294 -6.57 -15.69 -11.74
CA ALA A 294 -5.67 -15.44 -12.87
C ALA A 294 -4.19 -15.34 -12.43
N TYR A 295 -3.88 -14.66 -11.33
CA TYR A 295 -2.50 -14.63 -10.79
C TYR A 295 -2.05 -16.02 -10.32
N ARG A 296 -2.92 -16.81 -9.68
CA ARG A 296 -2.61 -18.20 -9.29
C ARG A 296 -2.32 -19.07 -10.52
N ALA A 297 -3.11 -18.93 -11.58
CA ALA A 297 -2.90 -19.64 -12.83
C ALA A 297 -1.57 -19.23 -13.52
N GLN A 298 -1.21 -17.94 -13.49
CA GLN A 298 0.08 -17.45 -13.98
C GLN A 298 1.26 -18.07 -13.20
N ILE A 299 1.19 -18.08 -11.87
CA ILE A 299 2.21 -18.72 -11.01
C ILE A 299 2.34 -20.21 -11.31
N GLN A 300 1.21 -20.90 -11.50
CA GLN A 300 1.19 -22.33 -11.78
C GLN A 300 1.70 -22.66 -13.19
N SER A 301 1.41 -21.84 -14.20
CA SER A 301 1.95 -22.01 -15.55
C SER A 301 3.47 -21.79 -15.57
N PHE A 302 3.97 -20.75 -14.90
CA PHE A 302 5.41 -20.51 -14.73
C PHE A 302 6.11 -21.71 -14.07
N LYS A 303 5.61 -22.17 -12.90
CA LYS A 303 6.19 -23.32 -12.19
C LYS A 303 6.15 -24.62 -13.00
N THR A 304 5.19 -24.77 -13.91
CA THR A 304 5.10 -25.93 -14.81
C THR A 304 6.12 -25.82 -15.94
N ALA A 305 6.32 -24.62 -16.52
CA ALA A 305 7.33 -24.38 -17.55
C ALA A 305 8.77 -24.46 -17.01
N GLU A 306 9.01 -24.02 -15.76
CA GLU A 306 10.29 -24.15 -15.05
C GLU A 306 10.65 -25.63 -14.72
N SER A 307 9.66 -26.53 -14.78
CA SER A 307 9.80 -27.96 -14.42
C SER A 307 9.78 -28.92 -15.62
N ALA A 308 9.83 -28.41 -16.85
CA ALA A 308 9.60 -29.16 -18.10
C ALA A 308 10.87 -29.42 -18.93
#